data_AF-A0A1C5PU35-F1
#
_entry.id   AF-A0A1C5PU35-F1
#
_cell.length_a   1.000
_cell.length_b   1.000
_cell.length_c   1.000
_cell.angle_alpha   90.00
_cell.angle_beta   90.00
_cell.angle_gamma   90.00
#
_symmetry.space_group_name_H-M   'P 1'
#
loop_
_entity.id
_entity.type
_entity.pdbx_description
1 polymer ?
#
loop_
_entity_poly.entity_id
_entity_poly.type
_entity_poly.pdbx_seq_one_letter_code
_entity_poly.pdbx_strand_id
1 'polypeptide(L)'
;MILLRTCDENGKVQFVTVKNDMFYLECKHCGRIFPIGSICEFMEELGNENFDSEVLDWCEDCLDEKYEREDRYLKMLAQAKEVDKRKNSLISKDDSIDD
;
A
#
# COMPACT_ATOMS: atom_id res chain seq x y z
N MET A 1 -19.59 3.25 20.34
CA MET A 1 -19.84 4.70 20.51
C MET A 1 -18.52 5.43 20.47
N ILE A 2 -18.33 6.35 19.52
CA ILE A 2 -17.07 7.06 19.30
C ILE A 2 -17.26 8.55 19.58
N LEU A 3 -16.31 9.14 20.30
CA LEU A 3 -16.30 10.55 20.68
C LEU A 3 -15.18 11.25 19.91
N LEU A 4 -15.55 12.14 19.00
CA LEU A 4 -14.59 12.98 18.29
C LEU A 4 -14.33 14.25 19.10
N ARG A 5 -13.07 14.49 19.45
CA ARG A 5 -12.61 15.78 19.97
C ARG A 5 -12.44 16.73 18.78
N THR A 6 -13.23 17.78 18.74
CA THR A 6 -13.15 18.82 17.70
C THR A 6 -12.80 20.15 18.36
N CYS A 7 -12.13 21.03 17.62
CA CYS A 7 -11.94 22.42 17.98
C CYS A 7 -12.66 23.30 16.96
N ASP A 8 -13.43 24.27 17.44
CA ASP A 8 -13.98 25.31 16.57
C ASP A 8 -12.91 26.35 16.17
N GLU A 9 -13.28 27.30 15.31
CA GLU A 9 -12.40 28.39 14.84
C GLU A 9 -11.89 29.29 15.98
N ASN A 10 -12.55 29.28 17.13
CA ASN A 10 -12.16 30.04 18.32
C ASN A 10 -11.32 29.20 19.30
N GLY A 11 -10.95 27.96 18.94
CA GLY A 11 -10.16 27.05 19.77
C GLY A 11 -10.96 26.38 20.89
N LYS A 12 -12.29 26.50 20.91
CA LYS A 12 -13.12 25.83 21.90
C LYS A 12 -13.18 24.34 21.59
N VAL A 13 -12.76 23.55 22.57
CA VAL A 13 -12.82 22.09 22.49
C VAL A 13 -14.23 21.62 22.76
N GLN A 14 -14.77 20.76 21.89
CA GLN A 14 -16.05 20.09 22.08
C GLN A 14 -15.94 18.61 21.68
N PHE A 15 -16.74 17.78 22.35
CA PHE A 15 -16.83 16.36 22.05
C PHE A 15 -18.14 16.06 21.34
N VAL A 16 -18.05 15.52 20.13
CA VAL A 16 -19.20 15.16 19.31
C VAL A 16 -19.32 13.66 19.26
N THR A 17 -20.52 13.15 19.53
CA THR A 17 -20.81 11.72 19.43
C THR A 17 -21.14 11.37 18.00
N VAL A 18 -20.35 10.49 17.39
CA VAL A 18 -20.70 9.91 16.09
C VAL A 18 -21.65 8.75 16.35
N LYS A 19 -22.89 8.90 15.89
CA LYS A 19 -23.96 7.89 16.03
C LYS A 19 -24.02 6.90 14.87
N ASN A 20 -23.35 7.21 13.77
CA ASN A 20 -23.33 6.37 12.59
C ASN A 20 -22.19 5.37 12.74
N ASP A 21 -22.52 4.07 12.73
CA ASP A 21 -21.53 3.00 12.83
C ASP A 21 -20.77 2.80 11.50
N MET A 22 -21.21 3.49 10.44
CA MET A 22 -20.62 3.44 9.10
C MET A 22 -19.65 4.62 8.92
N PHE A 23 -18.37 4.31 8.93
CA PHE A 23 -17.30 5.25 8.56
C PHE A 23 -16.98 5.09 7.08
N TYR A 24 -16.52 6.14 6.43
CA TYR A 24 -16.16 6.12 5.02
C TYR A 24 -14.78 6.73 4.83
N LEU A 25 -14.00 6.16 3.91
CA LEU A 25 -12.71 6.66 3.50
C LEU A 25 -12.72 6.98 2.01
N GLU A 26 -12.00 8.03 1.63
CA GLU A 26 -11.76 8.38 0.24
C GLU A 26 -10.38 7.87 -0.19
N CYS A 27 -10.34 7.10 -1.28
CA CYS A 27 -9.08 6.71 -1.90
C CYS A 27 -8.47 7.90 -2.65
N LYS A 28 -7.28 8.37 -2.27
CA LYS A 28 -6.55 9.46 -2.96
C LYS A 28 -6.09 9.08 -4.36
N HIS A 29 -6.02 7.79 -4.70
CA HIS A 29 -5.61 7.34 -6.03
C HIS A 29 -6.76 7.34 -7.05
N CYS A 30 -7.93 6.80 -6.68
CA CYS A 30 -9.08 6.69 -7.61
C CYS A 30 -10.28 7.59 -7.26
N GLY A 31 -10.25 8.29 -6.13
CA GLY A 31 -11.31 9.18 -5.65
C GLY A 31 -12.58 8.47 -5.16
N ARG A 32 -12.59 7.13 -5.10
CA ARG A 32 -13.75 6.38 -4.63
C ARG A 32 -13.88 6.47 -3.11
N ILE A 33 -15.12 6.63 -2.65
CA ILE A 33 -15.47 6.57 -1.24
C ILE A 33 -15.97 5.17 -0.93
N PHE A 34 -15.39 4.52 0.09
CA PHE A 34 -15.75 3.16 0.49
C PHE A 34 -16.00 3.09 2.01
N PRO A 35 -16.94 2.24 2.45
CA PRO A 35 -17.23 2.08 3.87
C PRO A 35 -16.14 1.27 4.56
N ILE A 36 -15.84 1.60 5.82
CA ILE A 36 -15.07 0.75 6.73
C ILE A 36 -15.99 0.23 7.84
N GLY A 37 -15.88 -1.06 8.14
CA GLY A 37 -16.79 -1.75 9.06
C GLY A 37 -16.66 -1.31 10.52
N SER A 38 -15.45 -1.00 10.96
CA SER A 38 -15.18 -0.50 12.30
C SER A 38 -13.91 0.34 12.26
N ILE A 39 -14.01 1.62 12.63
CA ILE A 39 -12.83 2.48 12.73
C ILE A 39 -11.86 2.00 13.82
N CYS A 40 -12.34 1.30 14.86
CA CYS A 40 -11.47 0.76 15.90
C CYS A 40 -10.65 -0.44 15.38
N GLU A 41 -11.29 -1.37 14.66
CA GLU A 41 -10.57 -2.50 14.03
C GLU A 41 -9.61 -1.98 12.97
N PHE A 42 -10.04 -1.01 12.16
CA PHE A 42 -9.19 -0.33 11.20
C PHE A 42 -7.97 0.31 11.87
N MET A 43 -8.15 1.01 12.99
CA MET A 43 -7.05 1.58 13.79
C MET A 43 -6.13 0.53 14.43
N GLU A 44 -6.66 -0.62 14.85
CA GLU A 44 -5.85 -1.71 15.37
C GLU A 44 -5.01 -2.40 14.29
N GLU A 45 -5.57 -2.61 13.10
CA GLU A 45 -4.86 -3.20 11.95
C GLU A 45 -3.69 -2.33 11.50
N LEU A 46 -3.83 -1.00 11.61
CA LEU A 46 -2.77 -0.04 11.35
C LEU A 46 -1.68 -0.05 12.42
N GLY A 47 -1.95 -0.64 13.59
CA GLY A 47 -1.02 -0.67 14.72
C GLY A 47 -0.61 0.74 15.20
N ASN A 48 0.50 0.80 15.93
CA ASN A 48 1.10 2.07 16.38
C ASN A 48 1.88 2.77 15.24
N GLU A 49 1.55 2.46 13.98
CA GLU A 49 2.24 3.00 12.82
C GLU A 49 1.84 4.46 12.59
N ASN A 50 2.76 5.17 11.93
CA ASN A 50 2.59 6.56 11.62
C ASN A 50 1.32 6.72 10.75
N PHE A 51 0.35 7.52 11.21
CA PHE A 51 -0.92 7.78 10.49
C PHE A 51 -0.75 8.44 9.10
N ASP A 52 0.50 8.67 8.68
CA ASP A 52 0.92 9.06 7.32
C ASP A 52 1.24 7.84 6.42
N SER A 53 0.79 6.64 6.77
CA SER A 53 0.99 5.44 5.94
C SER A 53 0.24 5.57 4.61
N GLU A 54 0.93 5.42 3.48
CA GLU A 54 0.32 5.42 2.13
C GLU A 54 -0.85 4.42 2.00
N VAL A 55 -0.85 3.37 2.83
CA VAL A 55 -1.89 2.33 2.85
C VAL A 55 -3.25 2.90 3.26
N LEU A 56 -3.26 3.96 4.08
CA LEU A 56 -4.48 4.65 4.52
C LEU A 56 -5.18 5.44 3.42
N ASP A 57 -4.43 5.81 2.40
CA ASP A 57 -4.89 6.68 1.33
C ASP A 57 -5.43 5.91 0.12
N TRP A 58 -5.34 4.58 0.12
CA TRP A 58 -5.64 3.75 -1.04
C TRP A 58 -6.74 2.74 -0.72
N CYS A 59 -7.68 2.56 -1.65
CA CYS A 59 -8.63 1.45 -1.56
C CYS A 59 -7.94 0.12 -1.92
N GLU A 60 -8.54 -0.99 -1.47
CA GLU A 60 -8.08 -2.36 -1.72
C GLU A 60 -7.77 -2.60 -3.21
N ASP A 61 -8.71 -2.31 -4.11
CA ASP A 61 -8.52 -2.48 -5.56
C ASP A 61 -7.24 -1.80 -6.10
N CYS A 62 -6.96 -0.58 -5.65
CA CYS A 62 -5.79 0.18 -6.12
C CYS A 62 -4.49 -0.36 -5.52
N LEU A 63 -4.57 -0.85 -4.28
CA LEU A 63 -3.45 -1.48 -3.60
C LEU A 63 -3.08 -2.80 -4.30
N ASP A 64 -4.08 -3.61 -4.64
CA ASP A 64 -3.91 -4.87 -5.37
C ASP A 64 -3.27 -4.64 -6.74
N GLU A 65 -3.78 -3.67 -7.51
CA GLU A 65 -3.17 -3.30 -8.80
C GLU A 65 -1.71 -2.85 -8.67
N LYS A 66 -1.37 -2.13 -7.59
CA LYS A 66 0.01 -1.72 -7.30
C LYS A 66 0.88 -2.95 -7.03
N TYR A 67 0.44 -3.85 -6.16
CA TYR A 67 1.20 -5.05 -5.80
C TYR A 67 1.37 -6.02 -6.97
N GLU A 68 0.34 -6.21 -7.79
CA GLU A 68 0.48 -7.02 -9.00
C GLU A 68 1.51 -6.43 -9.98
N ARG A 69 1.53 -5.09 -10.10
CA ARG A 69 2.50 -4.41 -10.97
C ARG A 69 3.92 -4.60 -10.45
N GLU A 70 4.13 -4.48 -9.14
CA GLU A 70 5.43 -4.71 -8.50
C GLU A 70 5.88 -6.17 -8.65
N ASP A 71 4.98 -7.14 -8.45
CA ASP A 71 5.28 -8.57 -8.65
C ASP A 71 5.70 -8.88 -10.09
N ARG A 72 4.97 -8.35 -11.09
CA ARG A 72 5.35 -8.48 -12.51
C ARG A 72 6.74 -7.91 -12.78
N TYR A 73 7.05 -6.74 -12.22
CA TYR A 73 8.36 -6.11 -12.38
C TYR A 73 9.48 -6.95 -11.76
N LEU A 74 9.28 -7.47 -10.55
CA LEU A 74 10.25 -8.34 -9.87
C LEU A 74 10.50 -9.63 -10.65
N LYS A 75 9.45 -10.24 -11.21
CA LYS A 75 9.57 -11.43 -12.08
C LYS A 75 10.39 -11.14 -13.34
N MET A 76 10.18 -9.99 -13.98
CA MET A 76 10.99 -9.58 -15.13
C MET A 76 12.47 -9.39 -14.76
N LEU A 77 12.76 -8.74 -13.63
CA LEU A 77 14.13 -8.57 -13.14
C LEU A 77 14.82 -9.91 -12.84
N ALA A 78 14.09 -10.87 -12.27
CA ALA A 78 14.62 -12.21 -12.01
C ALA A 78 14.98 -12.93 -13.31
N GLN A 79 14.10 -12.87 -14.32
CA GLN A 79 14.34 -13.46 -15.63
C GLN A 79 15.53 -12.81 -16.35
N ALA A 80 15.64 -11.47 -16.30
CA ALA A 80 16.77 -10.76 -16.89
C ALA A 80 18.10 -11.21 -16.26
N LYS A 81 18.16 -11.34 -14.93
CA LYS A 81 19.35 -11.87 -14.23
C LYS A 81 19.69 -13.31 -14.63
N GLU A 82 18.70 -14.17 -14.86
CA GLU A 82 18.95 -15.53 -15.35
C GLU A 82 19.49 -15.56 -16.77
N VAL A 83 18.96 -14.71 -17.66
CA VAL A 83 19.45 -14.58 -19.04
C VAL A 83 20.90 -14.09 -19.04
N ASP A 84 21.22 -13.06 -18.25
CA ASP A 84 22.59 -12.55 -18.12
C ASP A 84 23.54 -13.62 -17.57
N LYS A 85 23.12 -14.38 -16.56
CA LYS A 85 23.90 -15.50 -16.01
C LYS A 85 24.16 -16.59 -17.06
N ARG A 86 23.16 -16.95 -17.86
CA ARG A 86 23.31 -17.93 -18.96
C ARG A 86 24.24 -17.41 -20.04
N LYS A 87 24.08 -16.15 -20.46
CA LYS A 87 24.94 -15.51 -21.46
C LYS A 87 26.40 -15.49 -21.01
N ASN A 88 26.66 -15.08 -19.76
CA ASN A 88 28.01 -15.08 -19.20
C ASN A 88 28.61 -16.49 -19.09
N SER A 89 27.78 -17.51 -18.78
CA SER A 89 28.22 -18.91 -18.76
C SER A 89 28.51 -19.51 -20.14
N LEU A 90 27.89 -18.99 -21.20
CA LEU A 90 28.15 -19.41 -22.58
C LEU A 90 29.43 -18.75 -23.11
N ILE A 91 29.60 -17.46 -22.86
CA ILE A 91 30.81 -16.71 -23.24
C ILE A 91 32.07 -17.33 -22.61
N SER A 92 31.98 -17.77 -21.35
CA SER A 92 33.11 -18.42 -20.65
C SER A 92 33.40 -19.86 -21.09
N LYS A 93 32.56 -20.46 -21.94
CA LYS A 93 32.86 -21.76 -22.59
C LYS A 93 33.50 -21.60 -23.97
N ASP A 94 33.18 -20.52 -24.67
CA ASP A 94 33.73 -20.27 -26.00
C ASP A 94 35.20 -19.80 -25.96
N ASP A 95 35.68 -19.28 -24.82
CA ASP A 95 37.10 -18.93 -24.59
C ASP A 95 38.01 -20.13 -24.25
N SER A 96 37.54 -21.38 -24.44
CA SER A 96 38.30 -22.60 -24.15
C SER A 96 38.56 -23.49 -25.39
N ILE A 97 38.45 -22.93 -26.59
CA ILE A 97 38.82 -23.59 -27.84
C ILE A 97 40.07 -22.90 -28.43
N ASP A 98 41.10 -23.73 -28.64
CA ASP A 98 42.46 -23.53 -29.20
C ASP A 98 43.49 -22.89 -28.23
N ASP A 99 44.63 -23.51 -27.88
CA ASP A 99 45.45 -24.62 -28.46
C ASP A 99 45.85 -25.69 -27.40
#